data_AF-A0A970YDN4-F1
#
_entry.id   AF-A0A970YDN4-F1
#
_cell.length_a   1.000
_cell.length_b   1.000
_cell.length_c   1.000
_cell.angle_alpha   90.00
_cell.angle_beta   90.00
_cell.angle_gamma   90.00
#
_symmetry.space_group_name_H-M   'P 1'
#
loop_
_entity.id
_entity.type
_entity.pdbx_description
1 polymer ?
#
loop_
_entity_poly.entity_id
_entity_poly.type
_entity_poly.pdbx_seq_one_letter_code
_entity_poly.pdbx_strand_id
1 'polypeptide(L)'
;MPLPDDGGGRAPLLLLASRLLLTRKFGEQGWIAVDKALGQLSESLHWLPARLLYVDDERCLSPYGLTAVYPREPEGILSLVRAAERVLFDGQVSAVWLMGGDELLPCFRLDNPADDTDSVILSDAPYASPGGDPFAPVRPVGRLPHLDGAVESFLALIARNTASQVLPCLDACPVVSGYTASIWREASQQVLTGITDTGAMRLSPPWDLSDYPFIRRQVAPIRYYNLHGRPDGTTWHGQLDPAVPADFTDFPPALRQVDISAAEARGCIVATESCYGGALSERSIASRFLRLGAASFLGSTAMSYGALASPISGADLLIRDFISLCAASVPLGEALLRARLAFARVMMERQGFLDAEDQKTLLSFRLLGNPTLRLSGVEPEAPVAVQALQMPMEPVEVVCAHAVPTTDAPAPPASLLEEIQELAALFLRSGRNDVPTRHATCITPPVRATSGLNSANCSVVSFDRALADGQVAVARFTLRDGHLAKTIVSH
;
A
#
# COMPACT_ATOMS: atom_id res chain seq x y z
N MET A 1 19.36 5.42 32.11
CA MET A 1 19.66 3.99 32.37
C MET A 1 19.73 3.31 31.02
N PRO A 2 20.80 2.57 30.70
CA PRO A 2 20.72 1.56 29.64
C PRO A 2 19.58 0.60 30.01
N LEU A 3 18.75 0.22 29.04
CA LEU A 3 17.77 -0.83 29.25
C LEU A 3 18.51 -2.12 29.67
N PRO A 4 17.96 -2.93 30.59
CA PRO A 4 18.50 -4.25 30.82
C PRO A 4 18.44 -5.03 29.51
N ASP A 5 19.57 -5.61 29.11
CA ASP A 5 19.68 -6.58 28.02
C ASP A 5 18.75 -7.75 28.34
N ASP A 6 17.59 -7.79 27.70
CA ASP A 6 16.51 -8.73 28.00
C ASP A 6 16.64 -10.04 27.23
N GLY A 7 17.75 -10.29 26.52
CA GLY A 7 18.18 -11.62 26.05
C GLY A 7 17.13 -12.41 25.25
N GLY A 8 16.07 -11.75 24.79
CA GLY A 8 14.79 -12.37 24.44
C GLY A 8 14.27 -12.01 23.05
N GLY A 9 15.13 -11.48 22.16
CA GLY A 9 14.80 -11.28 20.75
C GLY A 9 13.59 -10.38 20.48
N ARG A 10 13.25 -9.47 21.41
CA ARG A 10 12.09 -8.58 21.27
C ARG A 10 12.41 -7.41 20.35
N ALA A 11 11.62 -7.28 19.29
CA ALA A 11 11.76 -6.30 18.22
C ALA A 11 11.56 -4.84 18.71
N PRO A 12 12.60 -3.96 18.69
CA PRO A 12 12.45 -2.58 19.11
C PRO A 12 11.54 -1.74 18.21
N LEU A 13 10.71 -0.91 18.81
CA LEU A 13 9.71 -0.09 18.12
C LEU A 13 9.93 1.40 18.43
N LEU A 14 10.04 2.21 17.39
CA LEU A 14 10.20 3.65 17.51
C LEU A 14 8.89 4.38 17.14
N LEU A 15 8.27 5.04 18.12
CA LEU A 15 7.13 5.93 17.94
C LEU A 15 7.68 7.34 17.74
N LEU A 16 7.29 7.99 16.64
CA LEU A 16 7.71 9.36 16.33
C LEU A 16 6.51 10.29 16.36
N ALA A 17 6.68 11.48 16.93
CA ALA A 17 5.70 12.56 16.93
C ALA A 17 6.42 13.91 16.82
N SER A 18 5.70 14.99 16.50
CA SER A 18 6.23 16.35 16.58
C SER A 18 5.48 17.11 17.66
N ARG A 19 6.19 17.57 18.69
CA ARG A 19 5.62 18.43 19.73
C ARG A 19 5.16 19.74 19.12
N LEU A 20 6.03 20.41 18.37
CA LEU A 20 5.76 21.74 17.82
C LEU A 20 4.51 21.72 16.92
N LEU A 21 4.40 20.73 16.04
CA LEU A 21 3.28 20.65 15.09
C LEU A 21 2.00 20.20 15.79
N LEU A 22 2.07 19.31 16.79
CA LEU A 22 0.92 18.97 17.62
C LEU A 22 0.38 20.18 18.39
N THR A 23 1.25 20.96 19.03
CA THR A 23 0.85 22.20 19.72
C THR A 23 0.28 23.22 18.74
N ARG A 24 0.87 23.38 17.55
CA ARG A 24 0.34 24.29 16.52
C ARG A 24 -1.03 23.87 15.99
N LYS A 25 -1.27 22.56 15.82
CA LYS A 25 -2.52 22.03 15.27
C LYS A 25 -3.66 22.04 16.29
N PHE A 26 -3.39 21.62 17.53
CA PHE A 26 -4.44 21.39 18.54
C PHE A 26 -4.41 22.38 19.72
N GLY A 27 -3.47 23.33 19.72
CA GLY A 27 -3.22 24.21 20.87
C GLY A 27 -2.55 23.49 22.04
N GLU A 28 -2.24 24.24 23.09
CA GLU A 28 -1.56 23.72 24.29
C GLU A 28 -2.35 22.59 24.98
N GLN A 29 -3.66 22.77 25.16
CA GLN A 29 -4.51 21.75 25.80
C GLN A 29 -4.62 20.48 24.97
N GLY A 30 -4.76 20.61 23.65
CA GLY A 30 -4.80 19.48 22.74
C GLY A 30 -3.47 18.72 22.70
N TRP A 31 -2.35 19.45 22.68
CA TRP A 31 -1.01 18.86 22.85
C TRP A 31 -0.89 18.07 24.16
N ILE A 32 -1.27 18.64 25.31
CA ILE A 32 -1.19 17.97 26.61
C ILE A 32 -2.01 16.66 26.61
N ALA A 33 -3.21 16.70 26.02
CA ALA A 33 -4.06 15.51 25.92
C ALA A 33 -3.42 14.44 25.02
N VAL A 34 -2.85 14.83 23.87
CA VAL A 34 -2.20 13.90 22.95
C VAL A 34 -0.92 13.33 23.53
N ASP A 35 -0.06 14.15 24.16
CA ASP A 35 1.16 13.71 24.83
C ASP A 35 0.86 12.66 25.89
N LYS A 36 -0.14 12.92 26.73
CA LYS A 36 -0.61 11.95 27.73
C LYS A 36 -1.08 10.64 27.07
N ALA A 37 -1.86 10.71 26.00
CA ALA A 37 -2.36 9.53 25.31
C ALA A 37 -1.24 8.71 24.64
N LEU A 38 -0.27 9.38 24.01
CA LEU A 38 0.90 8.74 23.41
C LEU A 38 1.81 8.11 24.47
N GLY A 39 1.97 8.76 25.63
CA GLY A 39 2.67 8.19 26.78
C GLY A 39 2.01 6.88 27.24
N GLN A 40 0.69 6.88 27.42
CA GLN A 40 -0.08 5.68 27.78
C GLN A 40 0.01 4.58 26.72
N LEU A 41 0.00 4.94 25.43
CA LEU A 41 0.25 4.00 24.34
C LEU A 41 1.65 3.38 24.47
N SER A 42 2.69 4.19 24.63
CA SER A 42 4.06 3.70 24.79
C SER A 42 4.21 2.78 26.01
N GLU A 43 3.55 3.10 27.13
CA GLU A 43 3.54 2.26 28.33
C GLU A 43 2.80 0.94 28.13
N SER A 44 1.70 0.93 27.36
CA SER A 44 0.97 -0.31 27.00
C SER A 44 1.82 -1.28 26.18
N LEU A 45 2.86 -0.76 25.53
CA LEU A 45 3.82 -1.51 24.70
C LEU A 45 5.06 -1.95 25.51
N HIS A 46 5.03 -1.93 26.84
CA HIS A 46 6.15 -2.34 27.72
C HIS A 46 6.68 -3.77 27.50
N TRP A 47 5.90 -4.62 26.81
CA TRP A 47 6.33 -5.95 26.40
C TRP A 47 7.27 -5.92 25.18
N LEU A 48 7.44 -4.77 24.52
CA LEU A 48 8.45 -4.46 23.52
C LEU A 48 9.41 -3.37 24.05
N PRO A 49 10.64 -3.29 23.54
CA PRO A 49 11.50 -2.13 23.73
C PRO A 49 10.99 -0.94 22.88
N ALA A 50 9.81 -0.42 23.25
CA ALA A 50 9.17 0.72 22.59
C ALA A 50 9.69 2.06 23.13
N ARG A 51 9.91 3.03 22.23
CA ARG A 51 10.31 4.40 22.58
C ARG A 51 9.51 5.43 21.82
N LEU A 52 8.89 6.37 22.57
CA LEU A 52 8.31 7.58 22.02
C LEU A 52 9.33 8.70 21.98
N LEU A 53 9.60 9.23 20.79
CA LEU A 53 10.42 10.41 20.59
C LEU A 53 9.61 11.54 19.93
N TYR A 54 9.79 12.75 20.47
CA TYR A 54 9.37 13.97 19.81
C TYR A 54 10.52 14.51 18.97
N VAL A 55 10.35 14.50 17.65
CA VAL A 55 11.43 14.76 16.68
C VAL A 55 12.05 16.15 16.81
N ASP A 56 11.34 17.07 17.46
CA ASP A 56 11.63 18.49 17.58
C ASP A 56 11.71 18.98 19.05
N ASP A 57 11.74 18.08 20.05
CA ASP A 57 11.86 18.47 21.48
C ASP A 57 13.23 18.04 22.04
N GLU A 58 14.12 19.01 22.26
CA GLU A 58 15.46 18.78 22.81
C GLU A 58 15.44 18.09 24.19
N ARG A 59 14.40 18.31 25.01
CA ARG A 59 14.30 17.66 26.33
C ARG A 59 14.03 16.16 26.20
N CYS A 60 13.36 15.75 25.14
CA CYS A 60 13.10 14.35 24.84
C CYS A 60 14.35 13.66 24.29
N LEU A 61 15.17 14.38 23.52
CA LEU A 61 16.26 13.83 22.72
C LEU A 61 17.64 13.88 23.40
N SER A 62 17.95 14.97 24.11
CA SER A 62 19.25 15.19 24.75
C SER A 62 19.68 14.11 25.77
N PRO A 63 18.78 13.44 26.54
CA PRO A 63 19.18 12.35 27.42
C PRO A 63 19.84 11.16 26.70
N TYR A 64 19.67 11.06 25.39
CA TYR A 64 20.22 10.01 24.54
C TYR A 64 21.34 10.52 23.62
N GLY A 65 21.73 11.79 23.74
CA GLY A 65 22.66 12.44 22.81
C GLY A 65 22.09 12.66 21.41
N LEU A 66 20.77 12.67 21.26
CA LEU A 66 20.09 12.96 19.99
C LEU A 66 19.80 14.46 19.86
N THR A 67 19.71 14.94 18.61
CA THR A 67 19.44 16.34 18.29
C THR A 67 18.06 16.50 17.66
N ALA A 68 17.34 17.54 18.07
CA ALA A 68 16.07 17.91 17.46
C ALA A 68 16.24 18.27 15.98
N VAL A 69 15.29 17.86 15.16
CA VAL A 69 15.27 18.12 13.72
C VAL A 69 14.10 19.02 13.35
N TYR A 70 14.16 19.63 12.16
CA TYR A 70 13.04 20.41 11.66
C TYR A 70 11.87 19.47 11.32
N PRO A 71 10.70 19.58 11.99
CA PRO A 71 9.65 18.55 11.92
C PRO A 71 8.89 18.51 10.58
N ARG A 72 9.23 19.39 9.62
CA ARG A 72 8.65 19.40 8.26
C ARG A 72 9.61 18.88 7.18
N GLU A 73 10.79 18.41 7.57
CA GLU A 73 11.78 17.84 6.65
C GLU A 73 11.92 16.33 6.87
N PRO A 74 11.37 15.49 5.97
CA PRO A 74 11.37 14.04 6.16
C PRO A 74 12.79 13.43 6.18
N GLU A 75 13.75 14.01 5.48
CA GLU A 75 15.17 13.64 5.49
C GLU A 75 15.81 13.83 6.87
N GLY A 76 15.47 14.93 7.55
CA GLY A 76 15.89 15.22 8.90
C GLY A 76 15.33 14.17 9.88
N ILE A 77 14.04 13.86 9.76
CA ILE A 77 13.38 12.83 10.58
C ILE A 77 14.01 11.45 10.35
N LEU A 78 14.29 11.08 9.10
CA LEU A 78 14.99 9.83 8.79
C LEU A 78 16.41 9.80 9.37
N SER A 79 17.10 10.92 9.37
CA SER A 79 18.43 11.05 10.01
C SER A 79 18.35 10.87 11.52
N LEU A 80 17.28 11.37 12.16
CA LEU A 80 17.00 11.11 13.56
C LEU A 80 16.69 9.62 13.82
N VAL A 81 15.92 8.95 12.95
CA VAL A 81 15.66 7.50 13.06
C VAL A 81 16.97 6.71 13.04
N ARG A 82 17.87 7.01 12.09
CA ARG A 82 19.19 6.37 12.03
C ARG A 82 20.03 6.62 13.28
N ALA A 83 19.99 7.84 13.83
CA ALA A 83 20.71 8.17 15.04
C ALA A 83 20.14 7.41 16.24
N ALA A 84 18.81 7.41 16.40
CA ALA A 84 18.08 6.69 17.44
C ALA A 84 18.36 5.19 17.38
N GLU A 85 18.36 4.60 16.19
CA GLU A 85 18.72 3.20 15.97
C GLU A 85 20.09 2.83 16.54
N ARG A 86 21.09 3.67 16.32
CA ARG A 86 22.45 3.43 16.85
C ARG A 86 22.55 3.59 18.36
N VAL A 87 21.85 4.55 18.95
CA VAL A 87 22.06 4.91 20.37
C VAL A 87 21.05 4.29 21.33
N LEU A 88 19.87 3.87 20.84
CA LEU A 88 18.80 3.31 21.67
C LEU A 88 18.65 1.80 21.53
N PHE A 89 19.11 1.22 20.42
CA PHE A 89 18.74 -0.14 20.01
C PHE A 89 19.90 -0.93 19.40
N ASP A 90 21.14 -0.61 19.78
CA ASP A 90 22.36 -1.30 19.33
C ASP A 90 22.47 -1.49 17.80
N GLY A 91 21.91 -0.54 17.05
CA GLY A 91 21.94 -0.54 15.59
C GLY A 91 20.78 -1.26 14.91
N GLN A 92 19.73 -1.68 15.64
CA GLN A 92 18.55 -2.34 15.04
C GLN A 92 17.23 -1.77 15.55
N VAL A 93 16.52 -1.01 14.71
CA VAL A 93 15.10 -0.69 14.92
C VAL A 93 14.25 -1.64 14.10
N SER A 94 13.45 -2.45 14.78
CA SER A 94 12.59 -3.45 14.12
C SER A 94 11.28 -2.91 13.60
N ALA A 95 10.86 -1.69 13.96
CA ALA A 95 9.70 -1.03 13.35
C ALA A 95 9.68 0.47 13.65
N VAL A 96 9.11 1.26 12.75
CA VAL A 96 8.83 2.69 12.95
C VAL A 96 7.33 2.94 12.88
N TRP A 97 6.82 3.74 13.82
CA TRP A 97 5.43 4.16 13.85
C TRP A 97 5.30 5.68 13.91
N LEU A 98 4.77 6.26 12.83
CA LEU A 98 4.62 7.70 12.65
C LEU A 98 3.27 8.16 13.25
N MET A 99 3.32 9.02 14.28
CA MET A 99 2.16 9.56 14.96
C MET A 99 1.74 10.91 14.37
N GLY A 100 0.76 10.86 13.48
CA GLY A 100 0.21 12.01 12.77
C GLY A 100 0.11 11.77 11.28
N GLY A 101 -0.77 12.55 10.62
CA GLY A 101 -0.81 12.65 9.17
C GLY A 101 0.33 13.52 8.64
N ASP A 102 0.31 13.75 7.34
CA ASP A 102 1.36 14.45 6.60
C ASP A 102 1.70 15.86 7.13
N GLU A 103 0.71 16.58 7.68
CA GLU A 103 0.91 17.91 8.25
C GLU A 103 1.63 17.92 9.61
N LEU A 104 1.65 16.78 10.32
CA LEU A 104 2.28 16.64 11.65
C LEU A 104 3.61 15.86 11.57
N LEU A 105 3.71 14.92 10.64
CA LEU A 105 4.94 14.22 10.29
C LEU A 105 4.92 13.97 8.77
N PRO A 106 5.79 14.64 8.00
CA PRO A 106 5.73 14.60 6.54
C PRO A 106 6.02 13.20 5.99
N CYS A 107 5.26 12.82 4.97
CA CYS A 107 5.67 11.80 4.02
C CYS A 107 6.83 12.34 3.16
N PHE A 108 7.58 11.48 2.51
CA PHE A 108 8.42 11.90 1.39
C PHE A 108 7.55 12.30 0.21
N ARG A 109 8.02 13.26 -0.59
CA ARG A 109 7.42 13.65 -1.86
C ARG A 109 8.34 13.11 -2.95
N LEU A 110 7.95 11.99 -3.54
CA LEU A 110 8.77 11.29 -4.54
C LEU A 110 8.24 11.58 -5.93
N ASP A 111 9.16 11.59 -6.91
CA ASP A 111 8.79 11.71 -8.32
C ASP A 111 7.93 10.51 -8.74
N ASN A 112 6.95 10.77 -9.62
CA ASN A 112 6.17 9.71 -10.23
C ASN A 112 6.95 9.09 -11.39
N PRO A 113 7.32 7.79 -11.34
CA PRO A 113 8.01 7.15 -12.44
C PRO A 113 7.10 6.81 -13.63
N ALA A 114 5.78 6.76 -13.44
CA ALA A 114 4.79 6.35 -14.44
C ALA A 114 4.25 7.53 -15.25
N ASP A 115 3.94 7.25 -16.53
CA ASP A 115 3.33 8.22 -17.46
C ASP A 115 1.82 8.30 -17.21
N ASP A 116 1.44 9.01 -16.14
CA ASP A 116 0.07 9.28 -15.75
C ASP A 116 -0.09 10.68 -15.14
N THR A 117 -1.27 10.97 -14.56
CA THR A 117 -1.64 12.30 -14.10
C THR A 117 -1.03 12.70 -12.74
N ASP A 118 -0.42 11.77 -12.00
CA ASP A 118 0.19 12.09 -10.71
C ASP A 118 1.52 12.82 -10.90
N SER A 119 1.68 13.96 -10.23
CA SER A 119 2.94 14.71 -10.24
C SER A 119 3.87 14.34 -9.09
N VAL A 120 3.31 13.89 -7.96
CA VAL A 120 4.06 13.57 -6.74
C VAL A 120 3.42 12.36 -6.06
N ILE A 121 4.26 11.45 -5.58
CA ILE A 121 3.85 10.34 -4.73
C ILE A 121 4.17 10.68 -3.27
N LEU A 122 3.15 10.72 -2.42
CA LEU A 122 3.34 10.81 -0.97
C LEU A 122 3.70 9.42 -0.44
N SER A 123 4.92 9.26 0.10
CA SER A 123 5.44 7.95 0.48
C SER A 123 6.01 7.90 1.89
N ASP A 124 5.71 6.82 2.60
CA ASP A 124 6.40 6.44 3.85
C ASP A 124 7.50 5.40 3.60
N ALA A 125 7.68 4.92 2.36
CA ALA A 125 8.63 3.86 2.02
C ALA A 125 10.09 4.22 2.40
N PRO A 126 10.58 5.45 2.22
CA PRO A 126 11.94 5.79 2.64
C PRO A 126 12.20 5.64 4.15
N TYR A 127 11.18 5.75 5.01
CA TYR A 127 11.33 5.50 6.45
C TYR A 127 11.61 4.02 6.79
N ALA A 128 11.36 3.10 5.84
CA ALA A 128 11.64 1.68 6.00
C ALA A 128 13.13 1.33 5.80
N SER A 129 13.95 2.30 5.37
CA SER A 129 15.31 2.06 4.89
C SER A 129 16.29 3.03 5.56
N PRO A 130 17.45 2.57 6.08
CA PRO A 130 18.41 3.47 6.74
C PRO A 130 18.87 4.60 5.82
N GLY A 131 19.12 4.29 4.54
CA GLY A 131 19.56 5.26 3.54
C GLY A 131 18.44 6.08 2.91
N GLY A 132 17.17 5.78 3.20
CA GLY A 132 16.03 6.37 2.50
C GLY A 132 15.74 5.80 1.12
N ASP A 133 16.44 4.74 0.70
CA ASP A 133 16.15 4.04 -0.55
C ASP A 133 14.79 3.31 -0.43
N PRO A 134 13.73 3.75 -1.12
CA PRO A 134 12.40 3.18 -0.96
C PRO A 134 12.28 1.73 -1.47
N PHE A 135 13.26 1.26 -2.26
CA PHE A 135 13.27 -0.09 -2.82
C PHE A 135 14.12 -1.08 -2.01
N ALA A 136 14.77 -0.62 -0.95
CA ALA A 136 15.57 -1.46 -0.05
C ALA A 136 15.06 -1.43 1.41
N PRO A 137 13.78 -1.75 1.66
CA PRO A 137 13.21 -1.67 3.00
C PRO A 137 13.79 -2.77 3.90
N VAL A 138 14.13 -2.42 5.14
CA VAL A 138 14.66 -3.36 6.16
C VAL A 138 13.81 -3.39 7.43
N ARG A 139 12.85 -2.46 7.57
CA ARG A 139 11.96 -2.41 8.73
C ARG A 139 10.51 -2.09 8.32
N PRO A 140 9.53 -2.66 9.02
CA PRO A 140 8.15 -2.20 9.03
C PRO A 140 7.99 -0.71 9.31
N VAL A 141 7.02 -0.09 8.63
CA VAL A 141 6.55 1.28 8.89
C VAL A 141 5.04 1.30 8.94
N GLY A 142 4.48 1.90 9.99
CA GLY A 142 3.06 2.22 10.08
C GLY A 142 2.84 3.70 10.39
N ARG A 143 1.64 4.21 10.11
CA ARG A 143 1.26 5.60 10.40
C ARG A 143 -0.10 5.66 11.08
N LEU A 144 -0.19 6.40 12.19
CA LEU A 144 -1.46 6.72 12.85
C LEU A 144 -1.85 8.17 12.57
N PRO A 145 -2.70 8.44 11.57
CA PRO A 145 -3.05 9.82 11.18
C PRO A 145 -4.07 10.48 12.13
N HIS A 146 -4.04 11.81 12.23
CA HIS A 146 -5.18 12.60 12.70
C HIS A 146 -6.10 12.82 11.48
N LEU A 147 -7.34 12.34 11.53
CA LEU A 147 -8.13 12.12 10.30
C LEU A 147 -8.81 13.38 9.79
N ASP A 148 -9.66 13.97 10.63
CA ASP A 148 -10.56 15.09 10.33
C ASP A 148 -10.10 16.38 11.01
N GLY A 149 -8.82 16.46 11.35
CA GLY A 149 -8.23 17.63 12.01
C GLY A 149 -8.66 17.85 13.46
N ALA A 150 -9.61 17.08 13.99
CA ALA A 150 -10.07 17.18 15.37
C ALA A 150 -9.18 16.38 16.33
N VAL A 151 -8.88 16.97 17.49
CA VAL A 151 -8.02 16.32 18.51
C VAL A 151 -8.70 15.09 19.10
N GLU A 152 -10.02 15.12 19.28
CA GLU A 152 -10.82 14.04 19.86
C GLU A 152 -10.78 12.77 18.99
N SER A 153 -10.82 12.96 17.67
CA SER A 153 -10.72 11.88 16.68
C SER A 153 -9.35 11.21 16.75
N PHE A 154 -8.29 12.00 16.90
CA PHE A 154 -6.93 11.48 17.05
C PHE A 154 -6.73 10.77 18.39
N LEU A 155 -7.22 11.34 19.50
CA LEU A 155 -7.22 10.70 20.82
C LEU A 155 -7.98 9.37 20.80
N ALA A 156 -9.13 9.30 20.12
CA ALA A 156 -9.90 8.07 19.99
C ALA A 156 -9.12 6.99 19.22
N LEU A 157 -8.37 7.36 18.18
CA LEU A 157 -7.48 6.44 17.47
C LEU A 157 -6.33 5.94 18.34
N ILE A 158 -5.68 6.83 19.10
CA ILE A 158 -4.60 6.45 20.04
C ILE A 158 -5.15 5.48 21.08
N ALA A 159 -6.27 5.81 21.73
CA ALA A 159 -6.88 4.98 22.78
C ALA A 159 -7.25 3.57 22.29
N ARG A 160 -7.76 3.42 21.06
CA ARG A 160 -8.06 2.10 20.47
C ARG A 160 -6.80 1.25 20.33
N ASN A 161 -5.70 1.87 19.91
CA ASN A 161 -4.42 1.19 19.77
C ASN A 161 -3.75 0.89 21.13
N THR A 162 -3.98 1.71 22.15
CA THR A 162 -3.54 1.41 23.52
C THR A 162 -4.26 0.18 24.10
N ALA A 163 -5.51 -0.07 23.70
CA ALA A 163 -6.34 -1.12 24.29
C ALA A 163 -5.98 -2.55 23.87
N SER A 164 -5.57 -2.77 22.62
CA SER A 164 -5.14 -4.09 22.16
C SER A 164 -4.18 -4.02 20.97
N GLN A 165 -3.26 -4.98 20.94
CA GLN A 165 -2.30 -5.21 19.88
C GLN A 165 -2.65 -6.47 19.06
N VAL A 166 -3.74 -7.13 19.43
CA VAL A 166 -4.22 -8.36 18.83
C VAL A 166 -5.70 -8.20 18.50
N LEU A 167 -6.06 -8.43 17.25
CA LEU A 167 -7.44 -8.45 16.79
C LEU A 167 -7.97 -9.89 16.89
N PRO A 168 -9.15 -10.10 17.51
CA PRO A 168 -9.74 -11.43 17.55
C PRO A 168 -10.07 -11.90 16.12
N CYS A 169 -9.55 -13.06 15.72
CA CYS A 169 -10.13 -13.82 14.62
C CYS A 169 -11.33 -14.57 15.17
N LEU A 170 -12.51 -14.38 14.57
CA LEU A 170 -13.71 -15.09 15.00
C LEU A 170 -13.65 -16.52 14.46
N ASP A 171 -13.81 -17.52 15.32
CA ASP A 171 -13.69 -18.95 15.01
C ASP A 171 -14.67 -19.47 13.93
N ALA A 172 -15.63 -18.64 13.48
CA ALA A 172 -16.76 -19.05 12.62
C ALA A 172 -16.99 -18.16 11.38
N CYS A 173 -15.98 -17.45 10.88
CA CYS A 173 -16.12 -16.58 9.71
C CYS A 173 -14.96 -16.78 8.72
N PRO A 174 -15.17 -16.58 7.40
CA PRO A 174 -14.05 -16.48 6.48
C PRO A 174 -13.11 -15.36 6.96
N VAL A 175 -11.80 -15.57 6.85
CA VAL A 175 -10.79 -14.61 7.32
C VAL A 175 -10.73 -13.35 6.44
N VAL A 176 -11.13 -13.47 5.17
CA VAL A 176 -11.18 -12.39 4.18
C VAL A 176 -12.55 -12.35 3.49
N SER A 177 -13.04 -11.14 3.23
CA SER A 177 -14.18 -10.87 2.34
C SER A 177 -13.78 -9.88 1.23
N GLY A 178 -14.08 -10.18 -0.03
CA GLY A 178 -13.72 -9.34 -1.18
C GLY A 178 -14.90 -8.65 -1.87
N TYR A 179 -14.71 -7.41 -2.33
CA TYR A 179 -15.62 -6.69 -3.23
C TYR A 179 -14.84 -6.05 -4.38
N THR A 180 -15.08 -6.50 -5.61
CA THR A 180 -14.31 -6.08 -6.79
C THR A 180 -15.20 -5.56 -7.91
N ALA A 181 -14.64 -4.74 -8.80
CA ALA A 181 -15.18 -4.51 -10.12
C ALA A 181 -15.24 -5.84 -10.88
N SER A 182 -16.28 -6.01 -11.70
CA SER A 182 -16.53 -7.28 -12.37
C SER A 182 -15.50 -7.63 -13.43
N ILE A 183 -14.95 -6.62 -14.10
CA ILE A 183 -13.85 -6.80 -15.05
C ILE A 183 -12.57 -7.38 -14.41
N TRP A 184 -12.37 -7.15 -13.11
CA TRP A 184 -11.21 -7.65 -12.35
C TRP A 184 -11.52 -8.92 -11.56
N ARG A 185 -12.62 -9.61 -11.89
CA ARG A 185 -13.02 -10.85 -11.21
C ARG A 185 -11.89 -11.88 -11.19
N GLU A 186 -11.25 -12.11 -12.33
CA GLU A 186 -10.20 -13.13 -12.42
C GLU A 186 -8.96 -12.75 -11.61
N ALA A 187 -8.44 -11.53 -11.78
CA ALA A 187 -7.30 -11.03 -10.99
C ALA A 187 -7.59 -11.09 -9.48
N SER A 188 -8.75 -10.59 -9.04
CA SER A 188 -9.18 -10.64 -7.64
C SER A 188 -9.35 -12.06 -7.10
N GLN A 189 -9.79 -13.02 -7.92
CA GLN A 189 -9.82 -14.44 -7.54
C GLN A 189 -8.41 -14.98 -7.32
N GLN A 190 -7.45 -14.61 -8.17
CA GLN A 190 -6.04 -14.99 -8.00
C GLN A 190 -5.42 -14.39 -6.72
N VAL A 191 -5.76 -13.15 -6.38
CA VAL A 191 -5.33 -12.48 -5.13
C VAL A 191 -5.78 -13.25 -3.88
N LEU A 192 -6.96 -13.88 -3.93
CA LEU A 192 -7.55 -14.56 -2.77
C LEU A 192 -7.41 -16.09 -2.80
N THR A 193 -6.87 -16.64 -3.89
CA THR A 193 -6.70 -18.09 -4.07
C THR A 193 -5.80 -18.68 -2.99
N GLY A 194 -6.27 -19.73 -2.33
CA GLY A 194 -5.55 -20.39 -1.23
C GLY A 194 -5.57 -19.63 0.10
N ILE A 195 -6.28 -18.50 0.19
CA ILE A 195 -6.46 -17.71 1.42
C ILE A 195 -7.89 -17.84 1.95
N THR A 196 -8.90 -17.74 1.06
CA THR A 196 -10.32 -17.86 1.40
C THR A 196 -11.10 -18.46 0.24
N ASP A 197 -12.34 -18.87 0.46
CA ASP A 197 -13.24 -19.27 -0.62
C ASP A 197 -13.58 -18.06 -1.51
N THR A 198 -13.24 -18.14 -2.79
CA THR A 198 -13.44 -17.07 -3.77
C THR A 198 -14.82 -17.13 -4.44
N GLY A 199 -15.57 -18.24 -4.28
CA GLY A 199 -16.88 -18.44 -4.90
C GLY A 199 -17.96 -17.46 -4.40
N ALA A 200 -17.73 -16.82 -3.24
CA ALA A 200 -18.61 -15.82 -2.64
C ALA A 200 -18.12 -14.37 -2.83
N MET A 201 -17.12 -14.13 -3.67
CA MET A 201 -16.62 -12.78 -3.94
C MET A 201 -17.70 -11.90 -4.58
N ARG A 202 -17.80 -10.66 -4.09
CA ARG A 202 -18.83 -9.73 -4.55
C ARG A 202 -18.33 -8.94 -5.74
N LEU A 203 -19.20 -8.73 -6.72
CA LEU A 203 -18.85 -8.14 -8.01
C LEU A 203 -19.72 -6.92 -8.29
N SER A 204 -19.11 -5.82 -8.72
CA SER A 204 -19.81 -4.62 -9.14
C SER A 204 -19.55 -4.32 -10.61
N PRO A 205 -20.57 -4.43 -11.48
CA PRO A 205 -21.94 -4.98 -11.32
C PRO A 205 -22.00 -6.53 -11.39
N PRO A 206 -23.00 -7.23 -10.81
CA PRO A 206 -24.38 -6.76 -10.68
C PRO A 206 -24.64 -5.96 -9.41
N TRP A 207 -23.81 -6.09 -8.39
CA TRP A 207 -24.05 -5.40 -7.14
C TRP A 207 -23.59 -3.96 -7.23
N ASP A 208 -24.41 -3.04 -6.78
CA ASP A 208 -24.09 -1.62 -6.79
C ASP A 208 -24.31 -0.99 -5.41
N LEU A 209 -24.32 0.34 -5.38
CA LEU A 209 -24.55 1.13 -4.17
C LEU A 209 -25.88 0.78 -3.46
N SER A 210 -26.93 0.42 -4.21
CA SER A 210 -28.23 0.05 -3.65
C SER A 210 -28.17 -1.30 -2.92
N ASP A 211 -27.29 -2.20 -3.35
CA ASP A 211 -27.03 -3.48 -2.72
C ASP A 211 -26.06 -3.38 -1.55
N TYR A 212 -25.21 -2.34 -1.48
CA TYR A 212 -24.15 -2.19 -0.48
C TYR A 212 -24.57 -2.51 0.98
N PRO A 213 -25.77 -2.09 1.46
CA PRO A 213 -26.23 -2.44 2.81
C PRO A 213 -26.39 -3.95 3.08
N PHE A 214 -26.54 -4.78 2.05
CA PHE A 214 -26.53 -6.23 2.11
C PHE A 214 -25.10 -6.79 2.01
N ILE A 215 -24.30 -6.27 1.08
CA ILE A 215 -22.87 -6.63 0.87
C ILE A 215 -22.08 -6.53 2.17
N ARG A 216 -22.22 -5.42 2.88
CA ARG A 216 -21.42 -5.12 4.08
C ARG A 216 -21.73 -5.98 5.31
N ARG A 217 -22.78 -6.80 5.29
CA ARG A 217 -23.20 -7.61 6.45
C ARG A 217 -22.33 -8.85 6.69
N GLN A 218 -21.57 -9.30 5.69
CA GLN A 218 -20.64 -10.41 5.88
C GLN A 218 -19.34 -9.87 6.46
N VAL A 219 -19.05 -10.28 7.69
CA VAL A 219 -17.97 -9.73 8.50
C VAL A 219 -16.81 -10.71 8.65
N ALA A 220 -15.80 -10.55 7.81
CA ALA A 220 -14.45 -11.11 7.97
C ALA A 220 -13.50 -10.15 8.72
N PRO A 221 -12.41 -10.58 9.37
CA PRO A 221 -11.41 -9.65 9.90
C PRO A 221 -10.74 -8.78 8.82
N ILE A 222 -10.50 -9.35 7.63
CA ILE A 222 -9.86 -8.65 6.50
C ILE A 222 -10.91 -8.30 5.44
N ARG A 223 -10.90 -7.04 4.99
CA ARG A 223 -11.76 -6.47 3.95
C ARG A 223 -10.92 -6.12 2.73
N TYR A 224 -11.10 -6.89 1.66
CA TYR A 224 -10.43 -6.66 0.38
C TYR A 224 -11.34 -5.89 -0.57
N TYR A 225 -10.80 -4.85 -1.21
CA TYR A 225 -11.49 -4.09 -2.24
C TYR A 225 -10.62 -3.92 -3.48
N ASN A 226 -11.16 -4.23 -4.64
CA ASN A 226 -10.55 -3.96 -5.94
C ASN A 226 -11.56 -3.20 -6.81
N LEU A 227 -11.69 -1.91 -6.55
CA LEU A 227 -12.69 -1.02 -7.17
C LEU A 227 -11.99 0.22 -7.71
N HIS A 228 -12.63 0.94 -8.63
CA HIS A 228 -12.10 2.21 -9.13
C HIS A 228 -12.13 3.27 -8.03
N GLY A 229 -11.01 3.95 -7.83
CA GLY A 229 -10.89 5.08 -6.91
C GLY A 229 -10.59 6.37 -7.65
N ARG A 230 -10.88 7.51 -7.00
CA ARG A 230 -10.64 8.85 -7.54
C ARG A 230 -9.85 9.69 -6.53
N PRO A 231 -9.16 10.77 -6.96
CA PRO A 231 -8.39 11.64 -6.05
C PRO A 231 -9.20 12.23 -4.89
N ASP A 232 -10.51 12.43 -5.06
CA ASP A 232 -11.36 12.94 -3.98
C ASP A 232 -11.55 11.93 -2.82
N GLY A 233 -11.32 10.64 -3.11
CA GLY A 233 -11.44 9.51 -2.21
C GLY A 233 -12.86 9.24 -1.69
N THR A 234 -13.91 9.86 -2.25
CA THR A 234 -15.24 9.85 -1.62
C THR A 234 -16.12 8.67 -2.02
N THR A 235 -15.90 8.14 -3.21
CA THR A 235 -16.69 7.07 -3.82
C THR A 235 -15.79 6.11 -4.60
N TRP A 236 -16.02 4.82 -4.42
CA TRP A 236 -15.44 3.77 -5.26
C TRP A 236 -16.49 3.20 -6.21
N HIS A 237 -16.06 2.82 -7.41
CA HIS A 237 -16.95 2.39 -8.49
C HIS A 237 -16.59 0.98 -8.96
N GLY A 238 -17.62 0.23 -9.37
CA GLY A 238 -17.45 -1.01 -10.11
C GLY A 238 -17.06 -0.76 -11.56
N GLN A 239 -16.89 -1.85 -12.30
CA GLN A 239 -16.77 -1.82 -13.75
C GLN A 239 -17.34 -3.10 -14.35
N LEU A 240 -18.24 -2.96 -15.33
CA LEU A 240 -18.81 -4.09 -16.05
C LEU A 240 -17.71 -4.87 -16.77
N ASP A 241 -17.78 -6.20 -16.70
CA ASP A 241 -16.99 -7.09 -17.55
C ASP A 241 -17.64 -7.16 -18.94
N PRO A 242 -16.92 -6.79 -20.03
CA PRO A 242 -17.47 -6.87 -21.40
C PRO A 242 -17.87 -8.29 -21.81
N ALA A 243 -17.29 -9.32 -21.20
CA ALA A 243 -17.62 -10.72 -21.48
C ALA A 243 -18.98 -11.13 -20.87
N VAL A 244 -19.55 -10.31 -20.00
CA VAL A 244 -20.86 -10.57 -19.38
C VAL A 244 -21.96 -9.89 -20.21
N PRO A 245 -22.84 -10.64 -20.89
CA PRO A 245 -23.97 -10.08 -21.62
C PRO A 245 -25.04 -9.61 -20.62
N ALA A 246 -24.93 -8.36 -20.16
CA ALA A 246 -25.88 -7.77 -19.22
C ALA A 246 -26.04 -6.26 -19.45
N ASP A 247 -27.24 -5.76 -19.17
CA ASP A 247 -27.62 -4.34 -19.28
C ASP A 247 -27.34 -3.59 -17.97
N PHE A 248 -26.10 -3.69 -17.49
CA PHE A 248 -25.66 -2.96 -16.29
C PHE A 248 -24.95 -1.66 -16.68
N THR A 249 -24.99 -0.68 -15.78
CA THR A 249 -24.17 0.54 -15.93
C THR A 249 -22.69 0.15 -15.97
N ASP A 250 -21.90 0.82 -16.81
CA ASP A 250 -20.49 0.47 -17.02
C ASP A 250 -19.66 0.73 -15.76
N PHE A 251 -19.78 1.91 -15.15
CA PHE A 251 -19.07 2.28 -13.91
C PHE A 251 -20.04 2.64 -12.78
N PRO A 252 -20.78 1.67 -12.21
CA PRO A 252 -21.76 1.96 -11.17
C PRO A 252 -21.03 2.37 -9.88
N PRO A 253 -21.56 3.35 -9.10
CA PRO A 253 -21.05 3.57 -7.75
C PRO A 253 -21.26 2.29 -6.93
N ALA A 254 -20.22 1.84 -6.24
CA ALA A 254 -20.20 0.59 -5.49
C ALA A 254 -20.18 0.84 -3.98
N LEU A 255 -19.45 1.87 -3.53
CA LEU A 255 -19.28 2.25 -2.14
C LEU A 255 -19.04 3.76 -2.02
N ARG A 256 -19.75 4.46 -1.13
CA ARG A 256 -19.43 5.84 -0.76
C ARG A 256 -19.05 5.93 0.70
N GLN A 257 -18.17 6.88 1.03
CA GLN A 257 -17.75 7.14 2.41
C GLN A 257 -18.94 7.32 3.38
N VAL A 258 -20.02 7.97 2.94
CA VAL A 258 -21.19 8.24 3.79
C VAL A 258 -21.94 6.97 4.21
N ASP A 259 -21.84 5.90 3.41
CA ASP A 259 -22.60 4.67 3.60
C ASP A 259 -21.90 3.70 4.56
N ILE A 260 -20.61 3.92 4.87
CA ILE A 260 -19.84 3.10 5.82
C ILE A 260 -20.36 3.33 7.24
N SER A 261 -20.62 2.24 7.96
CA SER A 261 -21.11 2.27 9.35
C SER A 261 -20.06 1.84 10.37
N ALA A 262 -20.23 2.24 11.64
CA ALA A 262 -19.35 1.82 12.74
C ALA A 262 -19.33 0.29 12.94
N ALA A 263 -20.47 -0.38 12.70
CA ALA A 263 -20.57 -1.83 12.84
C ALA A 263 -19.71 -2.57 11.79
N GLU A 264 -19.62 -2.01 10.58
CA GLU A 264 -18.85 -2.55 9.47
C GLU A 264 -17.35 -2.29 9.60
N ALA A 265 -16.98 -1.08 10.06
CA ALA A 265 -15.58 -0.68 10.16
C ALA A 265 -14.87 -1.23 11.39
N ARG A 266 -15.59 -1.51 12.49
CA ARG A 266 -14.96 -1.85 13.77
C ARG A 266 -14.05 -3.08 13.67
N GLY A 267 -12.78 -2.89 14.01
CA GLY A 267 -11.81 -3.97 14.16
C GLY A 267 -11.37 -4.62 12.86
N CYS A 268 -11.74 -4.07 11.69
CA CYS A 268 -11.31 -4.65 10.42
C CYS A 268 -9.93 -4.16 9.98
N ILE A 269 -9.26 -5.00 9.20
CA ILE A 269 -8.11 -4.66 8.37
C ILE A 269 -8.65 -4.41 6.97
N VAL A 270 -8.49 -3.20 6.43
CA VAL A 270 -8.85 -2.91 5.04
C VAL A 270 -7.61 -2.99 4.16
N ALA A 271 -7.69 -3.70 3.05
CA ALA A 271 -6.67 -3.74 2.01
C ALA A 271 -7.35 -3.43 0.68
N THR A 272 -6.91 -2.37 -0.01
CA THR A 272 -7.53 -1.92 -1.26
C THR A 272 -6.52 -1.68 -2.36
N GLU A 273 -6.91 -2.03 -3.57
CA GLU A 273 -6.19 -1.75 -4.82
C GLU A 273 -6.70 -0.49 -5.53
N SER A 274 -7.74 0.14 -4.99
CA SER A 274 -8.33 1.36 -5.56
C SER A 274 -7.32 2.51 -5.63
N CYS A 275 -7.28 3.19 -6.78
CA CYS A 275 -6.52 4.43 -6.97
C CYS A 275 -6.82 5.43 -5.85
N TYR A 276 -5.77 6.02 -5.28
CA TYR A 276 -5.86 6.95 -4.14
C TYR A 276 -6.54 6.35 -2.89
N GLY A 277 -6.73 5.03 -2.81
CA GLY A 277 -7.44 4.38 -1.72
C GLY A 277 -6.82 4.61 -0.34
N GLY A 278 -5.50 4.80 -0.28
CA GLY A 278 -4.74 5.17 0.92
C GLY A 278 -4.45 6.66 1.05
N ALA A 279 -4.91 7.51 0.13
CA ALA A 279 -4.81 8.97 0.25
C ALA A 279 -5.79 9.46 1.33
N LEU A 280 -5.32 10.38 2.18
CA LEU A 280 -6.10 10.86 3.31
C LEU A 280 -6.67 12.24 3.01
N SER A 281 -7.99 12.34 3.14
CA SER A 281 -8.75 13.59 3.24
C SER A 281 -9.86 13.42 4.28
N GLU A 282 -10.45 14.51 4.78
CA GLU A 282 -11.56 14.43 5.76
C GLU A 282 -12.76 13.61 5.24
N ARG A 283 -12.90 13.53 3.91
CA ARG A 283 -14.00 12.86 3.21
C ARG A 283 -13.59 11.56 2.53
N SER A 284 -12.33 11.16 2.64
CA SER A 284 -11.85 9.91 2.05
C SER A 284 -12.48 8.68 2.73
N ILE A 285 -12.69 7.63 1.95
CA ILE A 285 -13.13 6.31 2.43
C ILE A 285 -12.16 5.78 3.51
N ALA A 286 -10.84 5.95 3.33
CA ALA A 286 -9.83 5.58 4.33
C ALA A 286 -10.06 6.29 5.68
N SER A 287 -10.19 7.62 5.67
CA SER A 287 -10.49 8.37 6.90
C SER A 287 -11.79 7.95 7.54
N ARG A 288 -12.81 7.62 6.73
CA ARG A 288 -14.09 7.15 7.26
C ARG A 288 -13.95 5.81 7.98
N PHE A 289 -13.29 4.82 7.37
CA PHE A 289 -13.04 3.51 8.00
C PHE A 289 -12.28 3.66 9.31
N LEU A 290 -11.15 4.37 9.31
CA LEU A 290 -10.31 4.58 10.49
C LEU A 290 -11.09 5.28 11.62
N ARG A 291 -11.83 6.36 11.30
CA ARG A 291 -12.64 7.10 12.29
C ARG A 291 -13.69 6.20 12.93
N LEU A 292 -14.32 5.34 12.13
CA LEU A 292 -15.38 4.45 12.57
C LEU A 292 -14.91 3.18 13.27
N GLY A 293 -13.60 2.92 13.33
CA GLY A 293 -13.05 1.83 14.14
C GLY A 293 -12.26 0.78 13.37
N ALA A 294 -11.94 0.99 12.09
CA ALA A 294 -10.99 0.13 11.40
C ALA A 294 -9.67 0.13 12.15
N ALA A 295 -9.10 -1.05 12.32
CA ALA A 295 -7.87 -1.24 13.05
C ALA A 295 -6.65 -0.87 12.19
N SER A 296 -6.76 -1.09 10.88
CA SER A 296 -5.76 -0.65 9.90
C SER A 296 -6.35 -0.51 8.51
N PHE A 297 -5.60 0.17 7.64
CA PHE A 297 -5.93 0.40 6.25
C PHE A 297 -4.65 0.39 5.41
N LEU A 298 -4.57 -0.49 4.40
CA LEU A 298 -3.52 -0.51 3.38
C LEU A 298 -4.10 -0.04 2.04
N GLY A 299 -3.46 0.93 1.41
CA GLY A 299 -3.83 1.40 0.08
C GLY A 299 -2.83 2.37 -0.52
N SER A 300 -3.01 2.68 -1.81
CA SER A 300 -2.15 3.59 -2.58
C SER A 300 -2.45 5.07 -2.29
N THR A 301 -1.42 5.91 -2.17
CA THR A 301 -1.56 7.37 -2.11
C THR A 301 -1.74 8.04 -3.48
N ALA A 302 -1.60 7.26 -4.55
CA ALA A 302 -1.60 7.69 -5.95
C ALA A 302 -2.45 6.75 -6.82
N MET A 303 -2.48 6.95 -8.13
CA MET A 303 -2.99 5.95 -9.07
C MET A 303 -2.28 4.59 -8.86
N SER A 304 -3.02 3.50 -8.98
CA SER A 304 -2.52 2.14 -8.78
C SER A 304 -2.86 1.26 -9.98
N TYR A 305 -1.95 0.34 -10.28
CA TYR A 305 -2.04 -0.52 -11.45
C TYR A 305 -2.15 -1.98 -11.01
N GLY A 306 -3.02 -2.74 -11.68
CA GLY A 306 -3.22 -4.16 -11.46
C GLY A 306 -3.22 -4.94 -12.78
N ALA A 307 -3.24 -6.26 -12.70
CA ALA A 307 -3.44 -7.13 -13.84
C ALA A 307 -4.94 -7.29 -14.15
N LEU A 308 -5.27 -7.64 -15.39
CA LEU A 308 -6.63 -8.07 -15.75
C LEU A 308 -6.89 -9.51 -15.31
N ALA A 309 -5.86 -10.35 -15.42
CA ALA A 309 -5.92 -11.80 -15.27
C ALA A 309 -4.56 -12.34 -14.81
N SER A 310 -4.42 -13.66 -14.74
CA SER A 310 -3.15 -14.31 -14.43
C SER A 310 -2.10 -14.12 -15.54
N PRO A 311 -0.81 -13.96 -15.22
CA PRO A 311 -0.26 -13.82 -13.87
C PRO A 311 -0.51 -12.43 -13.29
N ILE A 312 -0.93 -12.37 -12.02
CA ILE A 312 -1.10 -11.10 -11.31
C ILE A 312 0.25 -10.36 -11.13
N SER A 313 0.18 -9.03 -11.12
CA SER A 313 1.30 -8.10 -10.99
C SER A 313 0.85 -6.81 -10.29
N GLY A 314 1.74 -5.83 -10.10
CA GLY A 314 1.37 -4.54 -9.49
C GLY A 314 0.70 -4.66 -8.12
N ALA A 315 -0.39 -3.92 -7.96
CA ALA A 315 -1.20 -3.88 -6.75
C ALA A 315 -1.72 -5.26 -6.32
N ASP A 316 -2.19 -6.09 -7.27
CA ASP A 316 -2.71 -7.43 -6.99
C ASP A 316 -1.64 -8.30 -6.30
N LEU A 317 -0.41 -8.26 -6.83
CA LEU A 317 0.70 -9.06 -6.32
C LEU A 317 1.07 -8.64 -4.89
N LEU A 318 1.19 -7.33 -4.65
CA LEU A 318 1.50 -6.78 -3.33
C LEU A 318 0.39 -7.10 -2.31
N ILE A 319 -0.87 -6.93 -2.70
CA ILE A 319 -2.03 -7.13 -1.83
C ILE A 319 -2.26 -8.60 -1.51
N ARG A 320 -2.06 -9.52 -2.47
CA ARG A 320 -2.10 -10.98 -2.21
C ARG A 320 -1.14 -11.35 -1.09
N ASP A 321 0.13 -10.95 -1.22
CA ASP A 321 1.17 -11.33 -0.26
C ASP A 321 0.88 -10.71 1.11
N PHE A 322 0.48 -9.44 1.15
CA PHE A 322 0.07 -8.78 2.40
C PHE A 322 -1.12 -9.49 3.08
N ILE A 323 -2.21 -9.74 2.36
CA ILE A 323 -3.42 -10.37 2.91
C ILE A 323 -3.10 -11.78 3.41
N SER A 324 -2.31 -12.55 2.65
CA SER A 324 -1.95 -13.91 3.04
C SER A 324 -1.18 -13.96 4.36
N LEU A 325 -0.23 -13.04 4.55
CA LEU A 325 0.55 -12.91 5.76
C LEU A 325 -0.31 -12.41 6.93
N CYS A 326 -1.23 -11.47 6.68
CA CYS A 326 -2.19 -11.02 7.70
C CYS A 326 -3.11 -12.17 8.17
N ALA A 327 -3.61 -12.98 7.23
CA ALA A 327 -4.44 -14.15 7.53
C ALA A 327 -3.65 -15.23 8.30
N ALA A 328 -2.34 -15.29 8.11
CA ALA A 328 -1.39 -16.12 8.86
C ALA A 328 -0.88 -15.48 10.17
N SER A 329 -1.61 -14.48 10.71
CA SER A 329 -1.29 -13.82 11.99
C SER A 329 0.07 -13.11 12.04
N VAL A 330 0.69 -12.79 10.89
CA VAL A 330 1.92 -11.98 10.82
C VAL A 330 1.60 -10.53 11.18
N PRO A 331 2.45 -9.83 11.96
CA PRO A 331 2.27 -8.41 12.24
C PRO A 331 2.12 -7.58 10.95
N LEU A 332 1.15 -6.67 10.90
CA LEU A 332 0.77 -5.96 9.66
C LEU A 332 1.95 -5.25 9.00
N GLY A 333 2.82 -4.64 9.79
CA GLY A 333 4.00 -3.96 9.28
C GLY A 333 5.03 -4.92 8.68
N GLU A 334 5.21 -6.10 9.28
CA GLU A 334 6.06 -7.17 8.75
C GLU A 334 5.45 -7.79 7.49
N ALA A 335 4.12 -7.99 7.48
CA ALA A 335 3.39 -8.46 6.31
C ALA A 335 3.64 -7.55 5.10
N LEU A 336 3.56 -6.22 5.27
CA LEU A 336 3.84 -5.26 4.19
C LEU A 336 5.32 -5.26 3.78
N LEU A 337 6.25 -5.35 4.75
CA LEU A 337 7.67 -5.44 4.45
C LEU A 337 7.99 -6.67 3.58
N ARG A 338 7.52 -7.84 4.00
CA ARG A 338 7.70 -9.10 3.25
C ARG A 338 7.05 -9.05 1.88
N ALA A 339 5.83 -8.50 1.78
CA ALA A 339 5.15 -8.33 0.50
C ALA A 339 5.96 -7.46 -0.47
N ARG A 340 6.58 -6.37 0.00
CA ARG A 340 7.46 -5.53 -0.85
C ARG A 340 8.72 -6.26 -1.29
N LEU A 341 9.37 -7.00 -0.40
CA LEU A 341 10.56 -7.79 -0.73
C LEU A 341 10.24 -8.91 -1.72
N ALA A 342 9.09 -9.57 -1.54
CA ALA A 342 8.60 -10.60 -2.45
C ALA A 342 8.25 -10.03 -3.81
N PHE A 343 7.54 -8.90 -3.85
CA PHE A 343 7.23 -8.18 -5.08
C PHE A 343 8.51 -7.87 -5.89
N ALA A 344 9.52 -7.26 -5.24
CA ALA A 344 10.77 -6.91 -5.91
C ALA A 344 11.48 -8.14 -6.49
N ARG A 345 11.54 -9.26 -5.74
CA ARG A 345 12.11 -10.52 -6.22
C ARG A 345 11.38 -11.08 -7.43
N VAL A 346 10.05 -11.14 -7.37
CA VAL A 346 9.23 -11.66 -8.47
C VAL A 346 9.43 -10.80 -9.73
N MET A 347 9.54 -9.47 -9.61
CA MET A 347 9.81 -8.61 -10.77
C MET A 347 11.25 -8.77 -11.30
N MET A 348 12.25 -8.92 -10.43
CA MET A 348 13.61 -9.25 -10.87
C MET A 348 13.68 -10.60 -11.60
N GLU A 349 12.94 -11.61 -11.14
CA GLU A 349 12.90 -12.93 -11.77
C GLU A 349 12.17 -12.89 -13.13
N ARG A 350 10.96 -12.32 -13.16
CA ARG A 350 10.11 -12.31 -14.37
C ARG A 350 10.66 -11.42 -15.47
N GLN A 351 10.98 -10.16 -15.15
CA GLN A 351 11.34 -9.16 -16.15
C GLN A 351 12.77 -8.60 -16.00
N GLY A 352 13.43 -8.79 -14.84
CA GLY A 352 14.82 -8.37 -14.64
C GLY A 352 14.99 -6.94 -14.15
N PHE A 353 13.90 -6.19 -13.99
CA PHE A 353 13.90 -4.78 -13.57
C PHE A 353 12.53 -4.39 -12.99
N LEU A 354 12.46 -3.27 -12.29
CA LEU A 354 11.22 -2.61 -11.92
C LEU A 354 10.91 -1.59 -13.01
N ASP A 355 9.80 -1.77 -13.72
CA ASP A 355 9.31 -0.70 -14.60
C ASP A 355 8.64 0.41 -13.78
N ALA A 356 8.06 1.38 -14.48
CA ALA A 356 7.50 2.56 -13.85
C ALA A 356 6.33 2.20 -12.91
N GLU A 357 5.44 1.31 -13.35
CA GLU A 357 4.27 0.89 -12.58
C GLU A 357 4.67 0.01 -11.37
N ASP A 358 5.72 -0.81 -11.51
CA ASP A 358 6.32 -1.56 -10.39
C ASP A 358 6.93 -0.63 -9.33
N GLN A 359 7.71 0.34 -9.78
CA GLN A 359 8.29 1.35 -8.89
C GLN A 359 7.16 2.08 -8.18
N LYS A 360 6.18 2.61 -8.92
CA LYS A 360 5.04 3.33 -8.34
C LYS A 360 4.30 2.52 -7.28
N THR A 361 4.07 1.23 -7.53
CA THR A 361 3.44 0.30 -6.55
C THR A 361 4.21 0.26 -5.22
N LEU A 362 5.54 0.12 -5.27
CA LEU A 362 6.38 0.12 -4.06
C LEU A 362 6.43 1.48 -3.36
N LEU A 363 6.31 2.57 -4.11
CA LEU A 363 6.34 3.94 -3.57
C LEU A 363 5.01 4.36 -2.94
N SER A 364 3.87 3.99 -3.51
CA SER A 364 2.57 4.60 -3.17
C SER A 364 1.77 3.87 -2.08
N PHE A 365 1.94 2.56 -1.93
CA PHE A 365 1.20 1.79 -0.93
C PHE A 365 1.74 2.01 0.48
N ARG A 366 0.86 2.35 1.43
CA ARG A 366 1.23 2.60 2.83
C ARG A 366 0.28 1.95 3.83
N LEU A 367 0.83 1.59 5.00
CA LEU A 367 0.07 1.08 6.13
C LEU A 367 -0.38 2.23 7.04
N LEU A 368 -1.69 2.49 7.05
CA LEU A 368 -2.33 3.36 8.03
C LEU A 368 -2.82 2.50 9.20
N GLY A 369 -2.08 2.53 10.31
CA GLY A 369 -2.36 1.73 11.48
C GLY A 369 -1.08 1.40 12.25
N ASN A 370 -1.24 0.48 13.19
CA ASN A 370 -0.17 0.00 14.04
C ASN A 370 0.62 -1.12 13.35
N PRO A 371 1.95 -0.96 13.16
CA PRO A 371 2.76 -1.98 12.48
C PRO A 371 2.91 -3.29 13.26
N THR A 372 2.68 -3.30 14.59
CA THR A 372 2.80 -4.50 15.43
C THR A 372 1.47 -5.24 15.64
N LEU A 373 0.37 -4.69 15.13
CA LEU A 373 -0.94 -5.31 15.19
C LEU A 373 -0.95 -6.63 14.42
N ARG A 374 -1.66 -7.63 14.91
CA ARG A 374 -1.91 -8.90 14.19
C ARG A 374 -3.27 -9.48 14.52
N LEU A 375 -3.75 -10.42 13.70
CA LEU A 375 -4.88 -11.27 14.07
C LEU A 375 -4.45 -12.27 15.16
N SER A 376 -5.38 -12.67 16.03
CA SER A 376 -5.22 -13.85 16.89
C SER A 376 -5.60 -15.09 16.09
N GLY A 377 -4.80 -16.15 16.07
CA GLY A 377 -5.22 -17.39 15.43
C GLY A 377 -4.07 -18.15 14.76
N VAL A 378 -4.47 -19.25 14.12
CA VAL A 378 -3.70 -20.42 13.64
C VAL A 378 -2.42 -20.08 12.87
N GLU A 379 -1.49 -21.04 12.90
CA GLU A 379 -0.28 -21.12 12.07
C GLU A 379 -0.60 -20.95 10.56
N PRO A 380 0.38 -20.47 9.75
CA PRO A 380 0.21 -20.30 8.32
C PRO A 380 -0.14 -21.63 7.62
N GLU A 381 -1.37 -21.76 7.12
CA GLU A 381 -1.77 -22.89 6.28
C GLU A 381 -1.67 -22.60 4.78
N ALA A 382 -1.77 -21.32 4.38
CA ALA A 382 -1.71 -20.91 2.98
C ALA A 382 -0.28 -21.05 2.42
N PRO A 383 -0.07 -21.81 1.31
CA PRO A 383 1.27 -22.00 0.74
C PRO A 383 2.01 -20.71 0.41
N VAL A 384 1.28 -19.68 -0.04
CA VAL A 384 1.85 -18.36 -0.35
C VAL A 384 2.39 -17.65 0.91
N ALA A 385 1.71 -17.79 2.06
CA ALA A 385 2.17 -17.23 3.32
C ALA A 385 3.41 -17.99 3.84
N VAL A 386 3.41 -19.32 3.73
CA VAL A 386 4.57 -20.16 4.07
C VAL A 386 5.78 -19.77 3.23
N GLN A 387 5.60 -19.62 1.92
CA GLN A 387 6.67 -19.20 1.01
C GLN A 387 7.20 -17.81 1.41
N ALA A 388 6.32 -16.82 1.61
CA ALA A 388 6.72 -15.47 2.00
C ALA A 388 7.42 -15.41 3.38
N LEU A 389 7.11 -16.33 4.30
CA LEU A 389 7.78 -16.44 5.59
C LEU A 389 9.18 -17.05 5.48
N GLN A 390 9.39 -17.97 4.54
CA GLN A 390 10.69 -18.60 4.26
C GLN A 390 11.63 -17.69 3.45
N MET A 391 11.09 -16.66 2.80
CA MET A 391 11.90 -15.74 2.01
C MET A 391 12.88 -14.94 2.89
N PRO A 392 14.11 -14.68 2.40
CA PRO A 392 15.09 -13.86 3.12
C PRO A 392 14.53 -12.46 3.40
N MET A 393 14.96 -11.83 4.50
CA MET A 393 14.50 -10.49 4.89
C MET A 393 15.42 -9.38 4.35
N GLU A 394 16.50 -9.75 3.67
CA GLU A 394 17.45 -8.84 3.04
C GLU A 394 16.86 -8.29 1.73
N PRO A 395 16.97 -6.97 1.50
CA PRO A 395 16.67 -6.38 0.20
C PRO A 395 17.44 -7.07 -0.93
N VAL A 396 16.77 -7.23 -2.07
CA VAL A 396 17.44 -7.61 -3.32
C VAL A 396 17.97 -6.38 -4.02
N GLU A 397 19.07 -6.54 -4.76
CA GLU A 397 19.53 -5.50 -5.68
C GLU A 397 18.48 -5.33 -6.77
N VAL A 398 17.87 -4.14 -6.83
CA VAL A 398 16.88 -3.81 -7.85
C VAL A 398 17.50 -3.00 -8.97
N VAL A 399 17.05 -3.26 -10.19
CA VAL A 399 17.32 -2.42 -11.35
C VAL A 399 16.04 -1.68 -11.71
N CYS A 400 16.05 -0.35 -11.73
CA CYS A 400 14.92 0.44 -12.19
C CYS A 400 15.08 0.81 -13.66
N ALA A 401 14.01 0.64 -14.45
CA ALA A 401 13.98 1.08 -15.84
C ALA A 401 12.96 2.20 -16.02
N HIS A 402 13.25 3.09 -16.98
CA HIS A 402 12.32 4.11 -17.45
C HIS A 402 11.96 3.81 -18.90
N ALA A 403 10.67 3.85 -19.21
CA ALA A 403 10.20 3.72 -20.58
C ALA A 403 10.54 5.01 -21.33
N VAL A 404 11.40 4.92 -22.34
CA VAL A 404 11.74 6.05 -23.21
C VAL A 404 11.10 5.83 -24.57
N PRO A 405 10.20 6.73 -25.02
CA PRO A 405 9.66 6.67 -26.38
C PRO A 405 10.80 6.66 -27.40
N THR A 406 10.76 5.73 -28.34
CA THR A 406 11.76 5.66 -29.41
C THR A 406 11.13 5.14 -30.69
N THR A 407 11.56 5.69 -31.82
CA THR A 407 11.21 5.20 -33.16
C THR A 407 12.02 3.99 -33.58
N ASP A 408 13.11 3.69 -32.86
CA ASP A 408 14.14 2.73 -33.27
C ASP A 408 14.06 1.42 -32.46
N ALA A 409 13.06 1.29 -31.57
CA ALA A 409 12.79 0.03 -30.89
C ALA A 409 12.44 -1.05 -31.92
N PRO A 410 13.05 -2.25 -31.85
CA PRO A 410 12.57 -3.36 -32.65
C PRO A 410 11.12 -3.65 -32.30
N ALA A 411 10.24 -3.56 -33.30
CA ALA A 411 8.83 -3.85 -33.11
C ALA A 411 8.63 -5.29 -32.62
N PRO A 412 7.65 -5.56 -31.74
CA PRO A 412 7.30 -6.92 -31.37
C PRO A 412 6.92 -7.75 -32.61
N PRO A 413 7.08 -9.09 -32.56
CA PRO A 413 6.57 -9.96 -33.60
C PRO A 413 5.10 -9.64 -33.92
N ALA A 414 4.73 -9.64 -35.21
CA ALA A 414 3.40 -9.20 -35.63
C ALA A 414 2.26 -9.90 -34.87
N SER A 415 2.33 -11.23 -34.71
CA SER A 415 1.34 -12.01 -33.96
C SER A 415 1.19 -11.58 -32.50
N LEU A 416 2.29 -11.19 -31.85
CA LEU A 416 2.27 -10.69 -30.48
C LEU A 416 1.67 -9.28 -30.40
N LEU A 417 1.98 -8.43 -31.38
CA LEU A 417 1.36 -7.11 -31.46
C LEU A 417 -0.16 -7.22 -31.65
N GLU A 418 -0.61 -8.17 -32.47
CA GLU A 418 -2.03 -8.43 -32.67
C GLU A 418 -2.73 -8.84 -31.37
N GLU A 419 -2.13 -9.78 -30.62
CA GLU A 419 -2.63 -10.21 -29.31
C GLU A 419 -2.71 -9.05 -28.31
N ILE A 420 -1.65 -8.23 -28.22
CA ILE A 420 -1.60 -7.05 -27.34
C ILE A 420 -2.68 -6.04 -27.69
N GLN A 421 -2.90 -5.77 -28.97
CA GLN A 421 -3.95 -4.85 -29.43
C GLN A 421 -5.35 -5.36 -29.09
N GLU A 422 -5.58 -6.67 -29.19
CA GLU A 422 -6.86 -7.29 -28.81
C GLU A 422 -7.11 -7.19 -27.30
N LEU A 423 -6.10 -7.50 -26.48
CA LEU A 423 -6.18 -7.33 -25.03
C LEU A 423 -6.41 -5.87 -24.63
N ALA A 424 -5.69 -4.94 -25.26
CA ALA A 424 -5.83 -3.51 -25.02
C ALA A 424 -7.24 -3.02 -25.38
N ALA A 425 -7.76 -3.42 -26.55
CA ALA A 425 -9.09 -3.03 -27.02
C ALA A 425 -10.21 -3.58 -26.13
N LEU A 426 -10.05 -4.80 -25.61
CA LEU A 426 -10.98 -5.41 -24.66
C LEU A 426 -11.06 -4.58 -23.37
N PHE A 427 -9.91 -4.28 -22.76
CA PHE A 427 -9.86 -3.50 -21.52
C PHE A 427 -10.29 -2.05 -21.73
N LEU A 428 -9.79 -1.41 -22.78
CA LEU A 428 -10.13 -0.05 -23.15
C LEU A 428 -11.50 0.04 -23.83
N ARG A 429 -12.33 -1.01 -23.87
CA ARG A 429 -13.67 -1.01 -24.51
C ARG A 429 -13.74 -0.13 -25.76
N SER A 430 -12.82 -0.36 -26.69
CA SER A 430 -12.61 0.47 -27.88
C SER A 430 -12.51 -0.41 -29.12
N GLY A 431 -12.74 0.15 -30.30
CA GLY A 431 -12.33 -0.53 -31.52
C GLY A 431 -10.81 -0.73 -31.52
N ARG A 432 -10.35 -1.85 -32.09
CA ARG A 432 -8.92 -2.19 -32.15
C ARG A 432 -8.06 -1.12 -32.82
N ASN A 433 -8.65 -0.35 -33.74
CA ASN A 433 -7.98 0.74 -34.46
C ASN A 433 -8.26 2.13 -33.87
N ASP A 434 -9.07 2.23 -32.82
CA ASP A 434 -9.53 3.50 -32.27
C ASP A 434 -8.62 4.04 -31.16
N VAL A 435 -7.58 3.27 -30.77
CA VAL A 435 -6.66 3.64 -29.69
C VAL A 435 -5.24 3.86 -30.24
N PRO A 436 -4.66 5.05 -30.04
CA PRO A 436 -3.28 5.31 -30.39
C PRO A 436 -2.33 4.36 -29.64
N THR A 437 -1.48 3.65 -30.37
CA THR A 437 -0.42 2.81 -29.78
C THR A 437 0.84 3.64 -29.59
N ARG A 438 1.42 3.59 -28.38
CA ARG A 438 2.73 4.17 -28.07
C ARG A 438 3.73 3.05 -27.79
N HIS A 439 4.89 3.11 -28.44
CA HIS A 439 5.99 2.17 -28.21
C HIS A 439 7.13 2.88 -27.47
N ALA A 440 7.65 2.24 -26.43
CA ALA A 440 8.80 2.73 -25.67
C ALA A 440 9.80 1.59 -25.41
N THR A 441 11.10 1.90 -25.43
CA THR A 441 12.14 0.97 -24.99
C THR A 441 12.45 1.21 -23.52
N CYS A 442 12.67 0.15 -22.77
CA CYS A 442 13.11 0.27 -21.38
C CYS A 442 14.58 0.64 -21.33
N ILE A 443 14.89 1.82 -20.81
CA ILE A 443 16.27 2.24 -20.58
C ILE A 443 16.56 2.19 -19.08
N THR A 444 17.61 1.47 -18.72
CA THR A 444 18.18 1.50 -17.37
C THR A 444 19.15 2.69 -17.27
N PRO A 445 19.05 3.56 -16.25
CA PRO A 445 20.03 4.61 -16.03
C PRO A 445 21.44 4.01 -15.92
N PRO A 446 22.51 4.69 -16.40
CA PRO A 446 23.87 4.16 -16.41
C PRO A 446 24.51 3.96 -15.02
N VAL A 447 23.78 4.20 -13.92
CA VAL A 447 24.30 4.19 -12.56
C VAL A 447 23.78 2.95 -11.83
N ARG A 448 24.68 1.98 -11.58
CA ARG A 448 24.47 0.62 -11.00
C ARG A 448 24.35 -0.55 -11.99
N ALA A 449 24.97 -0.46 -13.17
CA ALA A 449 25.20 -1.64 -14.01
C ALA A 449 26.34 -2.51 -13.45
N THR A 450 26.13 -3.13 -12.29
CA THR A 450 26.97 -4.23 -11.77
C THR A 450 26.46 -5.60 -12.23
N SER A 451 25.23 -5.68 -12.74
CA SER A 451 24.50 -6.94 -12.97
C SER A 451 24.45 -7.45 -14.42
N GLY A 452 25.07 -6.78 -15.40
CA GLY A 452 25.17 -7.32 -16.77
C GLY A 452 23.82 -7.53 -17.48
N LEU A 453 22.73 -6.92 -16.99
CA LEU A 453 21.42 -6.94 -17.65
C LEU A 453 21.51 -6.23 -19.00
N ASN A 454 21.36 -7.02 -20.07
CA ASN A 454 21.27 -6.50 -21.43
C ASN A 454 19.84 -5.94 -21.64
N SER A 455 19.61 -4.70 -21.24
CA SER A 455 18.32 -3.99 -21.42
C SER A 455 17.90 -3.83 -22.88
N ALA A 456 18.75 -4.21 -23.84
CA ALA A 456 18.50 -4.17 -25.28
C ALA A 456 17.28 -4.97 -25.76
N ASN A 457 16.75 -5.91 -24.97
CA ASN A 457 15.62 -6.77 -25.35
C ASN A 457 14.33 -6.54 -24.53
N CYS A 458 14.24 -5.42 -23.79
CA CYS A 458 13.06 -5.08 -22.99
C CYS A 458 12.36 -3.84 -23.54
N SER A 459 11.05 -3.92 -23.74
CA SER A 459 10.23 -2.81 -24.26
C SER A 459 8.86 -2.77 -23.61
N VAL A 460 8.24 -1.59 -23.58
CA VAL A 460 6.86 -1.40 -23.11
C VAL A 460 6.00 -0.92 -24.28
N VAL A 461 4.86 -1.56 -24.45
CA VAL A 461 3.80 -1.12 -25.38
C VAL A 461 2.64 -0.57 -24.56
N SER A 462 2.15 0.60 -24.97
CA SER A 462 1.32 1.49 -24.18
C SER A 462 0.08 1.92 -24.96
N PHE A 463 -1.09 1.83 -24.34
CA PHE A 463 -2.38 2.25 -24.90
C PHE A 463 -3.13 3.08 -23.88
N ASP A 464 -3.67 4.22 -24.32
CA ASP A 464 -4.41 5.14 -23.45
C ASP A 464 -5.73 5.56 -24.10
N ARG A 465 -6.79 5.65 -23.31
CA ARG A 465 -8.10 6.13 -23.76
C ARG A 465 -8.66 7.15 -22.77
N ALA A 466 -8.99 8.33 -23.27
CA ALA A 466 -9.75 9.31 -22.49
C ALA A 466 -11.18 8.80 -22.23
N LEU A 467 -11.62 8.89 -20.98
CA LEU A 467 -12.96 8.54 -20.54
C LEU A 467 -13.86 9.79 -20.53
N ALA A 468 -15.18 9.58 -20.60
CA ALA A 468 -16.16 10.66 -20.68
C ALA A 468 -16.17 11.60 -19.46
N ASP A 469 -15.65 11.12 -18.33
CA ASP A 469 -15.53 11.86 -17.06
C ASP A 469 -14.16 12.55 -16.88
N GLY A 470 -13.32 12.56 -17.93
CA GLY A 470 -12.01 13.21 -17.94
C GLY A 470 -10.85 12.37 -17.37
N GLN A 471 -11.11 11.13 -16.94
CA GLN A 471 -10.06 10.17 -16.57
C GLN A 471 -9.40 9.53 -17.81
N VAL A 472 -8.32 8.79 -17.59
CA VAL A 472 -7.57 8.10 -18.66
C VAL A 472 -7.41 6.64 -18.28
N ALA A 473 -8.03 5.76 -19.06
CA ALA A 473 -7.76 4.34 -18.98
C ALA A 473 -6.44 4.01 -19.66
N VAL A 474 -5.60 3.25 -18.99
CA VAL A 474 -4.22 2.92 -19.39
C VAL A 474 -4.02 1.41 -19.41
N ALA A 475 -3.50 0.89 -20.52
CA ALA A 475 -2.94 -0.47 -20.61
C ALA A 475 -1.46 -0.41 -20.95
N ARG A 476 -0.66 -1.22 -20.25
CA ARG A 476 0.77 -1.36 -20.49
C ARG A 476 1.14 -2.84 -20.58
N PHE A 477 2.01 -3.15 -21.54
CA PHE A 477 2.49 -4.49 -21.82
C PHE A 477 4.01 -4.48 -21.81
N THR A 478 4.61 -5.13 -20.82
CA THR A 478 6.07 -5.26 -20.70
C THR A 478 6.50 -6.50 -21.45
N LEU A 479 7.41 -6.31 -22.40
CA LEU A 479 7.97 -7.35 -23.25
C LEU A 479 9.42 -7.63 -22.87
N ARG A 480 9.79 -8.92 -22.92
CA ARG A 480 11.15 -9.39 -22.72
C ARG A 480 11.48 -10.46 -23.74
N ASP A 481 12.60 -10.29 -24.45
CA ASP A 481 13.08 -11.23 -25.45
C ASP A 481 12.02 -11.61 -26.51
N GLY A 482 11.15 -10.66 -26.86
CA GLY A 482 10.07 -10.86 -27.82
C GLY A 482 8.84 -11.60 -27.28
N HIS A 483 8.71 -11.75 -25.96
CA HIS A 483 7.58 -12.37 -25.27
C HIS A 483 6.90 -11.41 -24.30
N LEU A 484 5.59 -11.56 -24.08
CA LEU A 484 4.85 -10.82 -23.06
C LEU A 484 5.24 -11.29 -21.66
N ALA A 485 5.85 -10.41 -20.87
CA ALA A 485 6.29 -10.69 -19.51
C ALA A 485 5.28 -10.21 -18.46
N LYS A 486 4.58 -9.10 -18.73
CA LYS A 486 3.60 -8.50 -17.81
C LYS A 486 2.56 -7.68 -18.56
N THR A 487 1.32 -7.74 -18.07
CA THR A 487 0.22 -6.87 -18.47
C THR A 487 -0.30 -6.13 -17.25
N ILE A 488 -0.45 -4.81 -17.36
CA ILE A 488 -0.99 -3.98 -16.29
C ILE A 488 -1.99 -2.97 -16.83
N VAL A 489 -2.98 -2.64 -16.02
CA VAL A 489 -4.08 -1.74 -16.37
C VAL A 489 -4.43 -0.80 -15.21
N SER A 490 -4.94 0.38 -15.54
CA SER A 490 -5.54 1.35 -14.61
C SER A 490 -6.57 2.22 -15.32
N HIS A 491 -7.39 2.94 -14.54
CA HIS A 491 -8.36 3.94 -14.99
C HIS A 491 -8.15 5.32 -14.35
#